data_AF-A0A7Y2J2D5-F1
#
_entry.id   AF-A0A7Y2J2D5-F1
#
_cell.length_a   1.000
_cell.length_b   1.000
_cell.length_c   1.000
_cell.angle_alpha   90.00
_cell.angle_beta   90.00
_cell.angle_gamma   90.00
#
_symmetry.space_group_name_H-M   'P 1'
#
loop_
_entity.id
_entity.type
_entity.pdbx_description
1 polymer ?
#
loop_
_entity_poly.entity_id
_entity_poly.type
_entity_poly.pdbx_seq_one_letter_code
_entity_poly.pdbx_strand_id
1 'polypeptide(L)'
;MKKILLLLKILIGIYILLLIPLPQKGQELQTASKVPFVWNQDELWNDLEQSFNRAKDLPTRELDSIVEALVIGLEQLVVDLEETNHKPGDSLYSLIEHNFFRIIPLIAAQDKKSDSYIKIYNRVRRKMKYDSRHWDMSTLNARNTSYRLLYGMRAAVEEVLLQSSSEDFVSTMFVTDEESVTPSIDVLGIKVHSGDLLVSRGGAEVSAFISRGNDYPGNFSHVAMIHIDKDNNKPFFVEAHIEKGVALASLDDYLKDKKLRFMVMRPRADLPEMINNPMLPYEASSFIYNETKQRHIPYDFKMDYFDSSAMFCSEVGSNAYKKYGIELWESESTISSNGIIEWLNAFGVENFVTQMPSDLEYDPLFSVVAEWRDQDVLFKDHVDNAVMDALISEANAGETLDYNIWALPLARILKAYSAIANVFGGEGIIPEGMTSIMALKNNDFVDRFQNCKTLTESEIEDFIEANGYLPPYWQLVKMAEASLDN
;
A
#
# COMPACT_ATOMS: atom_id res chain seq x y z
N MET A 1 31.29 -35.77 -35.43
CA MET A 1 29.84 -35.88 -35.77
C MET A 1 29.06 -36.78 -34.81
N LYS A 2 29.34 -38.10 -34.68
CA LYS A 2 28.56 -38.99 -33.78
C LYS A 2 28.50 -38.55 -32.30
N LYS A 3 29.63 -38.09 -31.73
CA LYS A 3 29.68 -37.57 -30.34
C LYS A 3 28.86 -36.29 -30.15
N ILE A 4 28.86 -35.40 -31.15
CA ILE A 4 28.08 -34.15 -31.14
C ILE A 4 26.58 -34.47 -31.21
N LEU A 5 26.18 -35.42 -32.07
CA LEU A 5 24.80 -35.86 -32.17
C LEU A 5 24.30 -36.54 -30.88
N LEU A 6 25.17 -37.32 -30.22
CA LEU A 6 24.85 -37.93 -28.93
C LEU A 6 24.66 -36.86 -27.84
N LEU A 7 25.56 -35.87 -27.78
CA LEU A 7 25.44 -34.75 -26.85
C LEU A 7 24.15 -33.96 -27.08
N LEU A 8 23.80 -33.68 -28.33
CA LEU A 8 22.56 -32.98 -28.69
C LEU A 8 21.32 -33.77 -28.24
N LYS A 9 21.31 -35.09 -28.44
CA LYS A 9 20.21 -35.96 -27.98
C LYS A 9 20.07 -35.96 -26.46
N ILE A 10 21.19 -35.95 -25.73
CA ILE A 10 21.17 -35.87 -24.26
C ILE A 10 20.60 -34.52 -23.81
N LEU A 11 21.04 -33.41 -24.42
CA LEU A 11 20.52 -32.07 -24.11
C LEU A 11 19.02 -31.96 -24.40
N ILE A 12 18.56 -32.49 -25.54
CA ILE A 12 17.13 -32.55 -25.87
C ILE A 12 16.36 -33.41 -24.85
N GLY A 13 16.91 -34.56 -24.47
CA GLY A 13 16.31 -35.42 -23.44
C GLY A 13 16.17 -34.71 -22.09
N ILE A 14 17.22 -34.01 -21.64
CA ILE A 14 17.20 -33.20 -20.41
C ILE A 14 16.18 -32.07 -20.53
N TYR A 15 16.15 -31.36 -21.66
CA TYR A 15 15.18 -30.29 -21.89
C TYR A 15 13.73 -30.80 -21.79
N ILE A 16 13.41 -31.93 -22.43
CA ILE A 16 12.09 -32.55 -22.36
C ILE A 16 11.75 -32.99 -20.93
N LEU A 17 12.71 -33.56 -20.19
CA LEU A 17 12.50 -33.89 -18.77
C LEU A 17 12.20 -32.65 -17.94
N LEU A 18 12.89 -31.54 -18.22
CA LEU A 18 12.67 -30.26 -17.55
C LEU A 18 11.36 -29.56 -17.98
N LEU A 19 10.65 -30.03 -19.01
CA LEU A 19 9.32 -29.53 -19.36
C LEU A 19 8.20 -30.17 -18.52
N ILE A 20 8.45 -31.30 -17.85
CA ILE A 20 7.39 -32.00 -17.11
C ILE A 20 6.93 -31.12 -15.93
N PRO A 21 5.66 -30.67 -15.90
CA PRO A 21 5.14 -29.89 -14.78
C PRO A 21 5.11 -30.76 -13.53
N LEU A 22 5.58 -30.20 -12.42
CA LEU A 22 5.47 -30.88 -11.14
C LEU A 22 4.03 -30.74 -10.64
N PRO A 23 3.42 -31.80 -10.11
CA PRO A 23 2.09 -31.70 -9.52
C PRO A 23 2.13 -30.68 -8.38
N GLN A 24 1.32 -29.62 -8.50
CA GLN A 24 1.03 -28.76 -7.36
C GLN A 24 0.17 -29.58 -6.40
N LYS A 25 0.60 -29.68 -5.14
CA LYS A 25 -0.27 -30.25 -4.10
C LYS A 25 -1.48 -29.32 -3.99
N GLY A 26 -2.68 -29.87 -4.23
CA GLY A 26 -3.90 -29.19 -3.82
C GLY A 26 -3.86 -29.06 -2.31
N GLN A 27 -3.75 -27.83 -1.82
CA GLN A 27 -3.72 -27.53 -0.40
C GLN A 27 -4.99 -26.75 -0.06
N GLU A 28 -5.53 -27.00 1.13
CA GLU A 28 -6.71 -26.29 1.63
C GLU A 28 -6.28 -24.85 1.91
N LEU A 29 -6.79 -23.91 1.10
CA LEU A 29 -6.50 -22.48 1.24
C LEU A 29 -7.31 -21.92 2.41
N GLN A 30 -6.69 -21.09 3.24
CA GLN A 30 -7.44 -20.33 4.24
C GLN A 30 -8.09 -19.12 3.56
N THR A 31 -9.27 -19.34 2.97
CA THR A 31 -10.02 -18.29 2.28
C THR A 31 -10.90 -17.48 3.24
N ALA A 32 -11.02 -16.18 3.00
CA ALA A 32 -12.07 -15.38 3.61
C ALA A 32 -13.39 -15.54 2.85
N SER A 33 -14.52 -15.35 3.54
CA SER A 33 -15.84 -15.25 2.92
C SER A 33 -16.52 -13.98 3.42
N LYS A 34 -15.94 -12.84 3.06
CA LYS A 34 -16.48 -11.50 3.33
C LYS A 34 -16.95 -10.87 2.02
N VAL A 35 -17.73 -9.80 2.15
CA VAL A 35 -18.15 -8.98 1.01
C VAL A 35 -17.13 -7.85 0.88
N PRO A 36 -16.41 -7.76 -0.26
CA PRO A 36 -15.52 -6.63 -0.52
C PRO A 36 -16.24 -5.29 -0.41
N PHE A 37 -15.54 -4.26 0.04
CA PHE A 37 -16.04 -2.90 0.05
C PHE A 37 -16.23 -2.41 -1.39
N VAL A 38 -17.38 -1.82 -1.65
CA VAL A 38 -17.69 -1.16 -2.91
C VAL A 38 -18.21 0.24 -2.62
N TRP A 39 -17.66 1.23 -3.32
CA TRP A 39 -18.15 2.61 -3.22
C TRP A 39 -19.56 2.73 -3.78
N ASN A 40 -19.78 2.23 -5.01
CA ASN A 40 -21.04 2.33 -5.75
C ASN A 40 -21.60 3.77 -5.75
N GLN A 41 -20.75 4.72 -6.16
CA GLN A 41 -20.99 6.17 -6.12
C GLN A 41 -20.72 6.81 -7.50
N ASP A 42 -20.98 6.10 -8.60
CA ASP A 42 -20.63 6.58 -9.95
C ASP A 42 -21.29 7.93 -10.29
N GLU A 43 -22.53 8.13 -9.84
CA GLU A 43 -23.23 9.42 -9.97
C GLU A 43 -22.49 10.54 -9.24
N LEU A 44 -22.01 10.29 -8.02
CA LEU A 44 -21.23 11.26 -7.26
C LEU A 44 -19.92 11.58 -7.98
N TRP A 45 -19.17 10.59 -8.46
CA TRP A 45 -17.89 10.80 -9.14
C TRP A 45 -18.03 11.67 -10.39
N ASN A 46 -19.07 11.40 -11.19
CA ASN A 46 -19.42 12.21 -12.35
C ASN A 46 -19.85 13.64 -11.95
N ASP A 47 -20.62 13.80 -10.88
CA ASP A 47 -21.04 15.11 -10.38
C ASP A 47 -19.86 15.94 -9.84
N LEU A 48 -18.87 15.29 -9.20
CA LEU A 48 -17.65 15.95 -8.73
C LEU A 48 -16.83 16.50 -9.90
N GLU A 49 -16.64 15.73 -10.97
CA GLU A 49 -15.94 16.21 -12.18
C GLU A 49 -16.71 17.35 -12.86
N GLN A 50 -18.03 17.24 -13.00
CA GLN A 50 -18.84 18.34 -13.53
C GLN A 50 -18.79 19.60 -12.64
N SER A 51 -18.67 19.43 -11.33
CA SER A 51 -18.47 20.54 -10.39
C SER A 51 -17.12 21.22 -10.62
N PHE A 52 -16.04 20.44 -10.77
CA PHE A 52 -14.70 20.94 -11.07
C PHE A 52 -14.70 21.76 -12.38
N ASN A 53 -15.26 21.21 -13.46
CA ASN A 53 -15.30 21.89 -14.75
C ASN A 53 -16.09 23.20 -14.70
N ARG A 54 -17.27 23.21 -14.03
CA ARG A 54 -18.03 24.45 -13.83
C ARG A 54 -17.27 25.47 -12.98
N ALA A 55 -16.49 25.01 -11.99
CA ALA A 55 -15.73 25.89 -11.12
C ALA A 55 -14.57 26.59 -11.86
N LYS A 56 -13.93 25.90 -12.82
CA LYS A 56 -12.89 26.48 -13.68
C LYS A 56 -13.37 27.67 -14.52
N ASP A 57 -14.67 27.73 -14.83
CA ASP A 57 -15.27 28.81 -15.61
C ASP A 57 -15.69 30.02 -14.76
N LEU A 58 -15.62 29.93 -13.42
CA LEU A 58 -16.00 31.02 -12.53
C LEU A 58 -14.89 32.08 -12.43
N PRO A 59 -15.24 33.37 -12.26
CA PRO A 59 -14.26 34.39 -11.91
C PRO A 59 -13.54 34.03 -10.60
N THR A 60 -12.20 34.12 -10.55
CA THR A 60 -11.37 33.72 -9.39
C THR A 60 -11.92 34.23 -8.05
N ARG A 61 -12.27 35.53 -7.97
CA ARG A 61 -12.80 36.14 -6.74
C ARG A 61 -14.15 35.53 -6.29
N GLU A 62 -14.99 35.14 -7.24
CA GLU A 62 -16.27 34.50 -6.95
C GLU A 62 -16.05 33.09 -6.43
N LEU A 63 -15.20 32.30 -7.10
CA LEU A 63 -14.82 30.96 -6.65
C LEU A 63 -14.21 30.99 -5.25
N ASP A 64 -13.26 31.89 -5.00
CA ASP A 64 -12.61 32.04 -3.70
C ASP A 64 -13.63 32.33 -2.58
N SER A 65 -14.59 33.21 -2.84
CA SER A 65 -15.64 33.57 -1.87
C SER A 65 -16.56 32.39 -1.56
N ILE A 66 -16.89 31.57 -2.57
CA ILE A 66 -17.70 30.36 -2.41
C ILE A 66 -16.94 29.33 -1.57
N VAL A 67 -15.67 29.07 -1.91
CA VAL A 67 -14.81 28.13 -1.20
C VAL A 67 -14.65 28.56 0.26
N GLU A 68 -14.37 29.83 0.53
CA GLU A 68 -14.21 30.35 1.88
C GLU A 68 -15.46 30.11 2.74
N ALA A 69 -16.65 30.43 2.21
CA ALA A 69 -17.90 30.22 2.93
C ALA A 69 -18.17 28.74 3.25
N LEU A 70 -17.89 27.84 2.30
CA LEU A 70 -18.08 26.40 2.49
C LEU A 70 -17.06 25.80 3.47
N VAL A 71 -15.80 26.25 3.39
CA VAL A 71 -14.74 25.85 4.32
C VAL A 71 -15.10 26.27 5.76
N ILE A 72 -15.60 27.49 5.96
CA ILE A 72 -16.07 27.94 7.29
C ILE A 72 -17.18 27.03 7.83
N GLY A 73 -18.15 26.67 6.99
CA GLY A 73 -19.23 25.75 7.38
C GLY A 73 -18.71 24.36 7.76
N LEU A 74 -17.76 23.83 6.99
CA LEU A 74 -17.15 22.53 7.27
C LEU A 74 -16.28 22.56 8.53
N GLU A 75 -15.52 23.62 8.77
CA GLU A 75 -14.72 23.80 9.98
C GLU A 75 -15.58 23.78 11.24
N GLN A 76 -16.80 24.36 11.20
CA GLN A 76 -17.74 24.28 12.31
C GLN A 76 -18.16 22.83 12.60
N LEU A 77 -18.46 22.04 11.57
CA LEU A 77 -18.80 20.62 11.75
C LEU A 77 -17.65 19.82 12.37
N VAL A 78 -16.41 20.13 11.99
CA VAL A 78 -15.22 19.47 12.55
C VAL A 78 -14.98 19.90 14.00
N VAL A 79 -15.26 21.15 14.36
CA VAL A 79 -15.26 21.59 15.77
C VAL A 79 -16.29 20.78 16.56
N ASP A 80 -17.54 20.69 16.07
CA ASP A 80 -18.60 19.94 16.73
C ASP A 80 -18.23 18.45 16.89
N LEU A 81 -17.57 17.86 15.89
CA LEU A 81 -17.06 16.49 15.93
C LEU A 81 -16.04 16.29 17.05
N GLU A 82 -15.15 17.26 17.27
CA GLU A 82 -14.08 17.16 18.27
C GLU A 82 -14.60 17.25 19.71
N GLU A 83 -15.82 17.72 19.96
CA GLU A 83 -16.36 17.93 21.31
C GLU A 83 -16.74 16.62 22.03
N THR A 84 -17.06 15.55 21.30
CA THR A 84 -17.60 14.32 21.90
C THR A 84 -17.04 13.06 21.27
N ASN A 85 -17.17 11.91 21.95
CA ASN A 85 -16.81 10.62 21.37
C ASN A 85 -17.91 10.12 20.44
N HIS A 86 -17.53 9.73 19.24
CA HIS A 86 -18.47 9.23 18.23
C HIS A 86 -18.34 7.72 18.04
N LYS A 87 -19.43 7.09 17.62
CA LYS A 87 -19.48 5.67 17.28
C LYS A 87 -19.30 5.47 15.76
N PRO A 88 -18.99 4.26 15.30
CA PRO A 88 -19.05 3.94 13.88
C PRO A 88 -20.41 4.29 13.27
N GLY A 89 -20.42 4.88 12.08
CA GLY A 89 -21.63 5.27 11.36
C GLY A 89 -22.37 6.47 11.94
N ASP A 90 -21.73 7.26 12.82
CA ASP A 90 -22.31 8.53 13.29
C ASP A 90 -22.61 9.45 12.09
N SER A 91 -23.78 10.08 12.09
CA SER A 91 -24.20 10.93 10.97
C SER A 91 -23.31 12.15 10.78
N LEU A 92 -22.64 12.62 11.83
CA LEU A 92 -21.73 13.76 11.73
C LEU A 92 -20.50 13.43 10.87
N TYR A 93 -19.94 12.21 10.99
CA TYR A 93 -18.87 11.75 10.11
C TYR A 93 -19.31 11.74 8.65
N SER A 94 -20.49 11.18 8.37
CA SER A 94 -21.04 11.12 7.01
C SER A 94 -21.33 12.52 6.44
N LEU A 95 -21.78 13.44 7.28
CA LEU A 95 -22.04 14.83 6.90
C LEU A 95 -20.74 15.57 6.57
N ILE A 96 -19.69 15.38 7.37
CA ILE A 96 -18.37 15.95 7.13
C ILE A 96 -17.78 15.40 5.83
N GLU A 97 -17.81 14.08 5.65
CA GLU A 97 -17.34 13.42 4.42
C GLU A 97 -18.06 13.97 3.18
N HIS A 98 -19.40 14.06 3.22
CA HIS A 98 -20.19 14.60 2.12
C HIS A 98 -19.84 16.06 1.79
N ASN A 99 -19.73 16.93 2.81
CA ASN A 99 -19.37 18.32 2.59
C ASN A 99 -17.93 18.48 2.11
N PHE A 100 -17.01 17.64 2.61
CA PHE A 100 -15.63 17.61 2.14
C PHE A 100 -15.57 17.28 0.65
N PHE A 101 -16.19 16.18 0.20
CA PHE A 101 -16.24 15.83 -1.23
C PHE A 101 -16.84 16.94 -2.09
N ARG A 102 -17.88 17.63 -1.63
CA ARG A 102 -18.49 18.74 -2.39
C ARG A 102 -17.57 19.95 -2.57
N ILE A 103 -16.68 20.22 -1.62
CA ILE A 103 -15.79 21.38 -1.64
C ILE A 103 -14.53 21.11 -2.47
N ILE A 104 -14.05 19.87 -2.46
CA ILE A 104 -12.76 19.49 -3.09
C ILE A 104 -12.64 19.89 -4.57
N PRO A 105 -13.63 19.64 -5.46
CA PRO A 105 -13.58 20.09 -6.85
C PRO A 105 -13.43 21.61 -6.99
N LEU A 106 -14.03 22.38 -6.07
CA LEU A 106 -13.96 23.84 -6.10
C LEU A 106 -12.56 24.32 -5.71
N ILE A 107 -11.96 23.70 -4.69
CA ILE A 107 -10.57 23.98 -4.29
C ILE A 107 -9.61 23.59 -5.42
N ALA A 108 -9.78 22.42 -6.01
CA ALA A 108 -8.95 21.94 -7.12
C ALA A 108 -8.95 22.93 -8.32
N ALA A 109 -10.08 23.59 -8.57
CA ALA A 109 -10.24 24.57 -9.64
C ALA A 109 -9.66 25.97 -9.32
N GLN A 110 -9.26 26.26 -8.08
CA GLN A 110 -8.65 27.55 -7.74
C GLN A 110 -7.25 27.70 -8.35
N ASP A 111 -6.94 28.91 -8.85
CA ASP A 111 -5.61 29.29 -9.33
C ASP A 111 -4.54 29.12 -8.24
N LYS A 112 -4.90 29.51 -7.01
CA LYS A 112 -4.07 29.35 -5.82
C LYS A 112 -4.83 28.57 -4.76
N LYS A 113 -4.31 27.39 -4.43
CA LYS A 113 -4.97 26.45 -3.50
C LYS A 113 -4.59 26.78 -2.06
N SER A 114 -5.56 26.70 -1.15
CA SER A 114 -5.34 26.84 0.29
C SER A 114 -5.08 25.49 0.92
N ASP A 115 -4.18 25.38 1.90
CA ASP A 115 -3.94 24.14 2.66
C ASP A 115 -5.05 23.79 3.68
N SER A 116 -6.17 24.52 3.68
CA SER A 116 -7.29 24.31 4.63
C SER A 116 -7.88 22.90 4.53
N TYR A 117 -8.00 22.34 3.32
CA TYR A 117 -8.53 20.97 3.13
C TYR A 117 -7.62 19.91 3.77
N ILE A 118 -6.30 20.08 3.72
CA ILE A 118 -5.34 19.20 4.41
C ILE A 118 -5.50 19.31 5.92
N LYS A 119 -5.63 20.53 6.45
CA LYS A 119 -5.81 20.77 7.89
C LYS A 119 -7.10 20.12 8.41
N ILE A 120 -8.20 20.30 7.68
CA ILE A 120 -9.50 19.68 7.98
C ILE A 120 -9.38 18.16 7.95
N TYR A 121 -8.80 17.60 6.89
CA TYR A 121 -8.61 16.15 6.79
C TYR A 121 -7.77 15.62 7.96
N ASN A 122 -6.67 16.28 8.33
CA ASN A 122 -5.84 15.86 9.46
C ASN A 122 -6.59 15.94 10.81
N ARG A 123 -7.47 16.92 11.01
CA ARG A 123 -8.34 16.99 12.20
C ARG A 123 -9.30 15.81 12.26
N VAL A 124 -10.00 15.51 11.16
CA VAL A 124 -10.91 14.37 11.07
C VAL A 124 -10.16 13.05 11.27
N ARG A 125 -8.98 12.91 10.65
CA ARG A 125 -8.10 11.76 10.80
C ARG A 125 -7.69 11.53 12.25
N ARG A 126 -7.19 12.56 12.94
CA ARG A 126 -6.85 12.48 14.37
C ARG A 126 -8.06 12.08 15.21
N LYS A 127 -9.21 12.72 14.96
CA LYS A 127 -10.41 12.49 15.73
C LYS A 127 -10.95 11.07 15.54
N MET A 128 -10.96 10.56 14.31
CA MET A 128 -11.35 9.19 14.01
C MET A 128 -10.39 8.20 14.70
N LYS A 129 -9.07 8.41 14.61
CA LYS A 129 -8.07 7.57 15.32
C LYS A 129 -8.22 7.60 16.84
N TYR A 130 -8.74 8.70 17.39
CA TYR A 130 -9.06 8.79 18.81
C TYR A 130 -10.34 8.02 19.16
N ASP A 131 -11.40 8.15 18.36
CA ASP A 131 -12.65 7.43 18.59
C ASP A 131 -12.50 5.92 18.39
N SER A 132 -11.73 5.48 17.40
CA SER A 132 -11.51 4.07 17.06
C SER A 132 -10.90 3.26 18.20
N ARG A 133 -10.27 3.91 19.18
CA ARG A 133 -9.80 3.30 20.45
C ARG A 133 -10.92 2.63 21.25
N HIS A 134 -12.16 3.02 21.00
CA HIS A 134 -13.36 2.51 21.68
C HIS A 134 -14.28 1.74 20.71
N TRP A 135 -13.83 1.48 19.49
CA TRP A 135 -14.61 0.79 18.48
C TRP A 135 -14.22 -0.68 18.43
N ASP A 136 -15.17 -1.54 18.07
CA ASP A 136 -14.85 -2.89 17.64
C ASP A 136 -14.56 -2.85 16.13
N MET A 137 -13.26 -2.85 15.80
CA MET A 137 -12.75 -2.74 14.43
C MET A 137 -13.03 -4.01 13.59
N SER A 138 -13.48 -5.10 14.21
CA SER A 138 -13.95 -6.30 13.49
C SER A 138 -15.33 -6.11 12.85
N THR A 139 -16.08 -5.08 13.26
CA THR A 139 -17.42 -4.81 12.74
C THR A 139 -17.38 -4.11 11.38
N LEU A 140 -18.30 -4.49 10.49
CA LEU A 140 -18.43 -3.90 9.16
C LEU A 140 -18.63 -2.37 9.22
N ASN A 141 -19.40 -1.89 10.20
CA ASN A 141 -19.66 -0.46 10.35
C ASN A 141 -18.40 0.33 10.74
N ALA A 142 -17.58 -0.20 11.66
CA ALA A 142 -16.30 0.41 12.03
C ALA A 142 -15.33 0.42 10.85
N ARG A 143 -15.20 -0.70 10.13
CA ARG A 143 -14.35 -0.80 8.95
C ARG A 143 -14.78 0.17 7.85
N ASN A 144 -16.07 0.18 7.49
CA ASN A 144 -16.58 1.09 6.45
C ASN A 144 -16.43 2.56 6.83
N THR A 145 -16.74 2.93 8.08
CA THR A 145 -16.58 4.31 8.55
C THR A 145 -15.12 4.74 8.48
N SER A 146 -14.20 3.92 9.00
CA SER A 146 -12.77 4.23 9.02
C SER A 146 -12.19 4.29 7.61
N TYR A 147 -12.53 3.34 6.74
CA TYR A 147 -12.09 3.28 5.35
C TYR A 147 -12.53 4.53 4.58
N ARG A 148 -13.82 4.88 4.65
CA ARG A 148 -14.35 6.05 3.94
C ARG A 148 -13.69 7.35 4.38
N LEU A 149 -13.47 7.53 5.68
CA LEU A 149 -12.87 8.74 6.21
C LEU A 149 -11.36 8.81 5.97
N LEU A 150 -10.62 7.72 6.16
CA LEU A 150 -9.17 7.74 6.02
C LEU A 150 -8.72 7.65 4.57
N TYR A 151 -9.17 6.64 3.84
CA TYR A 151 -8.81 6.43 2.45
C TYR A 151 -9.60 7.37 1.53
N GLY A 152 -10.92 7.47 1.69
CA GLY A 152 -11.76 8.28 0.79
C GLY A 152 -11.42 9.76 0.83
N MET A 153 -11.32 10.35 2.02
CA MET A 153 -10.92 11.76 2.14
C MET A 153 -9.45 11.97 1.74
N ARG A 154 -8.55 11.00 1.96
CA ARG A 154 -7.18 11.07 1.41
C ARG A 154 -7.21 11.16 -0.10
N ALA A 155 -7.97 10.29 -0.78
CA ALA A 155 -8.03 10.29 -2.23
C ALA A 155 -8.48 11.66 -2.74
N ALA A 156 -9.49 12.27 -2.10
CA ALA A 156 -9.94 13.62 -2.43
C ALA A 156 -8.87 14.72 -2.17
N VAL A 157 -8.08 14.62 -1.09
CA VAL A 157 -6.91 15.50 -0.85
C VAL A 157 -5.91 15.37 -2.00
N GLU A 158 -5.63 14.15 -2.45
CA GLU A 158 -4.68 13.89 -3.52
C GLU A 158 -5.15 14.40 -4.87
N GLU A 159 -6.44 14.35 -5.16
CA GLU A 159 -7.02 14.98 -6.36
C GLU A 159 -6.72 16.49 -6.39
N VAL A 160 -6.80 17.19 -5.26
CA VAL A 160 -6.41 18.61 -5.21
C VAL A 160 -4.92 18.79 -5.46
N LEU A 161 -4.08 17.97 -4.81
CA LEU A 161 -2.61 18.03 -4.94
C LEU A 161 -2.16 17.76 -6.37
N LEU A 162 -2.80 16.84 -7.09
CA LEU A 162 -2.50 16.54 -8.49
C LEU A 162 -2.83 17.72 -9.41
N GLN A 163 -3.82 18.55 -9.07
CA GLN A 163 -4.14 19.78 -9.79
C GLN A 163 -3.34 21.00 -9.27
N SER A 164 -2.44 20.83 -8.30
CA SER A 164 -1.63 21.92 -7.75
C SER A 164 -0.42 22.25 -8.63
N SER A 165 0.01 23.51 -8.58
CA SER A 165 1.33 23.90 -9.06
C SER A 165 2.42 23.29 -8.16
N SER A 166 3.67 23.25 -8.63
CA SER A 166 4.79 22.82 -7.79
C SER A 166 5.02 23.71 -6.56
N GLU A 167 4.57 24.97 -6.59
CA GLU A 167 4.66 25.88 -5.43
C GLU A 167 3.58 25.60 -4.38
N ASP A 168 2.42 25.09 -4.80
CA ASP A 168 1.28 24.80 -3.92
C ASP A 168 1.21 23.31 -3.51
N PHE A 169 2.13 22.47 -3.99
CA PHE A 169 2.16 21.05 -3.65
C PHE A 169 2.70 20.84 -2.24
N VAL A 170 1.93 20.17 -1.40
CA VAL A 170 2.33 19.81 -0.03
C VAL A 170 2.81 18.37 0.01
N SER A 171 4.13 18.17 0.00
CA SER A 171 4.74 16.83 0.05
C SER A 171 4.51 16.12 1.38
N THR A 172 4.52 16.85 2.50
CA THR A 172 4.42 16.27 3.84
C THR A 172 3.22 16.80 4.60
N MET A 173 2.34 15.90 5.04
CA MET A 173 1.24 16.20 5.93
C MET A 173 1.59 15.74 7.35
N PHE A 174 1.79 16.68 8.27
CA PHE A 174 1.96 16.38 9.69
C PHE A 174 0.59 16.22 10.35
N VAL A 175 0.37 15.06 10.97
CA VAL A 175 -0.94 14.67 11.52
C VAL A 175 -0.95 14.79 13.03
N THR A 176 -0.11 14.02 13.74
CA THR A 176 -0.06 13.99 15.21
C THR A 176 1.38 14.02 15.70
N ASP A 177 1.67 14.84 16.70
CA ASP A 177 2.92 14.77 17.45
C ASP A 177 2.77 13.73 18.58
N GLU A 178 2.79 12.45 18.21
CA GLU A 178 2.67 11.34 19.16
C GLU A 178 3.97 11.20 19.96
N GLU A 179 3.90 11.25 21.28
CA GLU A 179 5.08 11.30 22.14
C GLU A 179 5.94 10.03 22.04
N SER A 180 7.26 10.19 22.05
CA SER A 180 8.21 9.09 22.21
C SER A 180 9.51 9.59 22.82
N VAL A 181 10.06 8.79 23.74
CA VAL A 181 11.36 9.04 24.39
C VAL A 181 12.51 8.28 23.75
N THR A 182 12.23 7.43 22.76
CA THR A 182 13.26 6.62 22.10
C THR A 182 14.16 7.49 21.20
N PRO A 183 15.37 7.03 20.84
CA PRO A 183 16.24 7.74 19.90
C PRO A 183 15.49 8.09 18.61
N SER A 184 15.82 9.24 18.03
CA SER A 184 15.13 9.79 16.85
C SER A 184 16.09 10.38 15.83
N ILE A 185 15.64 10.47 14.59
CA ILE A 185 16.33 11.13 13.48
C ILE A 185 15.30 11.78 12.56
N ASP A 186 15.73 12.74 11.75
CA ASP A 186 14.92 13.31 10.68
C ASP A 186 15.02 12.48 9.40
N VAL A 187 13.87 12.04 8.88
CA VAL A 187 13.72 11.40 7.57
C VAL A 187 12.79 12.26 6.73
N LEU A 188 13.34 12.92 5.71
CA LEU A 188 12.59 13.82 4.80
C LEU A 188 11.77 14.89 5.56
N GLY A 189 12.37 15.43 6.64
CA GLY A 189 11.74 16.45 7.50
C GLY A 189 10.74 15.91 8.52
N ILE A 190 10.58 14.59 8.62
CA ILE A 190 9.74 13.94 9.63
C ILE A 190 10.64 13.36 10.73
N LYS A 191 10.35 13.73 11.98
CA LYS A 191 11.03 13.15 13.15
C LYS A 191 10.53 11.74 13.42
N VAL A 192 11.32 10.75 13.05
CA VAL A 192 11.06 9.33 13.27
C VAL A 192 11.84 8.81 14.46
N HIS A 193 11.27 7.86 15.17
CA HIS A 193 11.77 7.32 16.43
C HIS A 193 11.95 5.80 16.33
N SER A 194 12.93 5.22 17.04
CA SER A 194 13.06 3.76 17.14
C SER A 194 11.74 3.13 17.57
N GLY A 195 11.28 2.15 16.79
CA GLY A 195 10.00 1.47 16.96
C GLY A 195 8.87 1.98 16.05
N ASP A 196 9.01 3.14 15.40
CA ASP A 196 8.05 3.57 14.39
C ASP A 196 7.99 2.54 13.23
N LEU A 197 6.78 2.33 12.72
CA LEU A 197 6.55 1.55 11.50
C LEU A 197 6.31 2.52 10.34
N LEU A 198 7.12 2.40 9.28
CA LEU A 198 6.94 3.17 8.05
C LEU A 198 6.20 2.30 7.05
N VAL A 199 4.93 2.61 6.80
CA VAL A 199 4.16 1.98 5.73
C VAL A 199 4.40 2.74 4.44
N SER A 200 4.71 2.05 3.36
CA SER A 200 5.12 2.67 2.10
C SER A 200 4.51 1.99 0.89
N ARG A 201 4.55 2.70 -0.23
CA ARG A 201 4.19 2.19 -1.55
C ARG A 201 5.43 2.13 -2.42
N GLY A 202 5.89 0.92 -2.72
CA GLY A 202 6.97 0.70 -3.67
C GLY A 202 6.52 0.97 -5.11
N GLY A 203 7.46 1.16 -6.04
CA GLY A 203 7.14 1.42 -7.46
C GLY A 203 6.87 0.17 -8.32
N ALA A 204 6.92 -1.04 -7.75
CA ALA A 204 6.74 -2.29 -8.49
C ALA A 204 5.26 -2.62 -8.77
N GLU A 205 5.01 -3.45 -9.78
CA GLU A 205 3.68 -3.93 -10.19
C GLU A 205 3.05 -4.80 -9.09
N VAL A 206 3.85 -5.70 -8.51
CA VAL A 206 3.41 -6.54 -7.38
C VAL A 206 3.06 -5.68 -6.15
N SER A 207 3.72 -4.52 -5.98
CA SER A 207 3.34 -3.58 -4.92
C SER A 207 1.94 -2.99 -5.15
N ALA A 208 1.55 -2.74 -6.41
CA ALA A 208 0.18 -2.35 -6.74
C ALA A 208 -0.79 -3.44 -6.34
N PHE A 209 -0.49 -4.69 -6.72
CA PHE A 209 -1.36 -5.81 -6.41
C PHE A 209 -1.52 -6.04 -4.91
N ILE A 210 -0.46 -5.95 -4.11
CA ILE A 210 -0.55 -6.02 -2.64
C ILE A 210 -1.45 -4.92 -2.09
N SER A 211 -1.27 -3.67 -2.54
CA SER A 211 -2.09 -2.56 -2.04
C SER A 211 -3.58 -2.68 -2.41
N ARG A 212 -3.90 -3.18 -3.61
CA ARG A 212 -5.27 -3.18 -4.16
C ARG A 212 -6.03 -4.50 -4.01
N GLY A 213 -5.32 -5.62 -3.98
CA GLY A 213 -5.86 -6.99 -4.03
C GLY A 213 -6.43 -7.49 -2.70
N ASN A 214 -7.26 -6.69 -2.04
CA ASN A 214 -7.88 -7.00 -0.76
C ASN A 214 -9.31 -6.44 -0.69
N ASP A 215 -10.09 -6.88 0.29
CA ASP A 215 -11.51 -6.50 0.41
C ASP A 215 -11.70 -4.99 0.70
N TYR A 216 -10.63 -4.28 1.10
CA TYR A 216 -10.61 -2.82 1.34
C TYR A 216 -9.37 -2.19 0.68
N PRO A 217 -9.36 -1.99 -0.65
CA PRO A 217 -8.18 -1.57 -1.41
C PRO A 217 -7.48 -0.36 -0.80
N GLY A 218 -6.17 -0.49 -0.51
CA GLY A 218 -5.36 0.53 0.15
C GLY A 218 -4.38 1.25 -0.78
N ASN A 219 -3.40 1.92 -0.18
CA ASN A 219 -2.30 2.60 -0.87
C ASN A 219 -0.91 2.09 -0.47
N PHE A 220 -0.80 1.22 0.54
CA PHE A 220 0.48 0.77 1.08
C PHE A 220 0.70 -0.70 0.80
N SER A 221 1.93 -1.04 0.43
CA SER A 221 2.36 -2.37 0.01
C SER A 221 3.57 -2.91 0.77
N HIS A 222 4.18 -2.09 1.62
CA HIS A 222 5.37 -2.48 2.37
C HIS A 222 5.41 -1.83 3.76
N VAL A 223 6.06 -2.49 4.71
CA VAL A 223 6.28 -2.01 6.08
C VAL A 223 7.76 -2.14 6.42
N ALA A 224 8.32 -1.08 6.99
CA ALA A 224 9.66 -1.07 7.59
C ALA A 224 9.58 -0.70 9.07
N MET A 225 10.34 -1.40 9.92
CA MET A 225 10.53 -0.98 11.31
C MET A 225 11.84 -0.25 11.45
N ILE A 226 11.83 0.97 12.01
CA ILE A 226 13.07 1.72 12.23
C ILE A 226 13.72 1.38 13.58
N HIS A 227 15.02 1.14 13.54
CA HIS A 227 15.89 1.00 14.70
C HIS A 227 17.02 2.03 14.63
N ILE A 228 17.13 2.90 15.62
CA ILE A 228 18.21 3.88 15.73
C ILE A 228 19.12 3.44 16.87
N ASP A 229 20.37 3.10 16.53
CA ASP A 229 21.38 2.66 17.47
C ASP A 229 21.73 3.80 18.44
N LYS A 230 21.54 3.57 19.74
CA LYS A 230 21.74 4.57 20.79
C LYS A 230 23.20 5.04 20.95
N ASP A 231 24.17 4.23 20.54
CA ASP A 231 25.59 4.51 20.79
C ASP A 231 26.17 5.41 19.70
N ASN A 232 25.65 5.31 18.47
CA ASN A 232 26.18 6.03 17.30
C ASN A 232 25.13 6.81 16.49
N ASN A 233 23.86 6.80 16.93
CA ASN A 233 22.71 7.45 16.28
C ASN A 233 22.51 7.04 14.81
N LYS A 234 22.95 5.85 14.40
CA LYS A 234 22.71 5.36 13.04
C LYS A 234 21.33 4.72 12.93
N PRO A 235 20.50 5.15 11.95
CA PRO A 235 19.24 4.49 11.66
C PRO A 235 19.48 3.23 10.81
N PHE A 236 18.70 2.20 11.11
CA PHE A 236 18.56 0.98 10.34
C PHE A 236 17.08 0.71 10.13
N PHE A 237 16.70 0.37 8.92
CA PHE A 237 15.34 -0.03 8.55
C PHE A 237 15.34 -1.55 8.42
N VAL A 238 14.51 -2.20 9.23
CA VAL A 238 14.32 -3.65 9.17
C VAL A 238 13.11 -3.92 8.29
N GLU A 239 13.35 -4.57 7.16
CA GLU A 239 12.39 -4.76 6.06
C GLU A 239 12.48 -6.19 5.53
N ALA A 240 11.35 -6.77 5.10
CA ALA A 240 11.34 -8.07 4.45
C ALA A 240 11.08 -7.94 2.95
N HIS A 241 12.07 -8.29 2.13
CA HIS A 241 11.98 -8.21 0.67
C HIS A 241 11.77 -9.59 0.05
N ILE A 242 11.00 -9.65 -1.03
CA ILE A 242 10.69 -10.90 -1.76
C ILE A 242 11.98 -11.62 -2.16
N GLU A 243 13.00 -10.87 -2.56
CA GLU A 243 14.26 -11.37 -3.13
C GLU A 243 15.18 -12.02 -2.08
N LYS A 244 15.20 -11.49 -0.86
CA LYS A 244 16.23 -11.80 0.15
C LYS A 244 15.73 -12.01 1.58
N GLY A 245 14.41 -11.95 1.83
CA GLY A 245 13.86 -12.03 3.18
C GLY A 245 14.15 -10.77 4.01
N VAL A 246 14.24 -10.95 5.33
CA VAL A 246 14.44 -9.84 6.28
C VAL A 246 15.88 -9.32 6.17
N ALA A 247 16.02 -8.02 5.94
CA ALA A 247 17.29 -7.35 5.76
C ALA A 247 17.34 -6.02 6.53
N LEU A 248 18.56 -5.54 6.73
CA LEU A 248 18.82 -4.22 7.29
C LEU A 248 19.20 -3.25 6.17
N ALA A 249 18.42 -2.21 5.96
CA ALA A 249 18.75 -1.10 5.09
C ALA A 249 19.31 0.09 5.89
N SER A 250 20.31 0.77 5.34
CA SER A 250 20.70 2.10 5.82
C SER A 250 19.67 3.14 5.39
N LEU A 251 19.70 4.34 5.97
CA LEU A 251 18.83 5.44 5.51
C LEU A 251 19.03 5.74 4.01
N ASP A 252 20.28 5.75 3.54
CA ASP A 252 20.58 6.01 2.13
C ASP A 252 20.00 4.92 1.23
N ASP A 253 20.07 3.65 1.65
CA ASP A 253 19.54 2.54 0.85
C ASP A 253 18.00 2.54 0.88
N TYR A 254 17.40 2.83 2.03
CA TYR A 254 15.96 2.99 2.19
C TYR A 254 15.41 4.08 1.28
N LEU A 255 16.09 5.23 1.17
CA LEU A 255 15.66 6.34 0.33
C LEU A 255 15.97 6.16 -1.16
N LYS A 256 16.98 5.36 -1.52
CA LYS A 256 17.28 5.02 -2.92
C LYS A 256 16.25 4.10 -3.53
N ASP A 257 15.68 3.20 -2.73
CA ASP A 257 14.58 2.38 -3.16
C ASP A 257 13.34 3.26 -3.41
N LYS A 258 12.82 3.18 -4.62
CA LYS A 258 11.82 4.12 -5.13
C LYS A 258 10.50 3.96 -4.35
N LYS A 259 10.20 4.95 -3.51
CA LYS A 259 8.97 5.05 -2.73
C LYS A 259 8.09 6.14 -3.30
N LEU A 260 6.86 5.79 -3.66
CA LEU A 260 5.87 6.77 -4.14
C LEU A 260 5.35 7.62 -2.97
N ARG A 261 5.26 7.01 -1.80
CA ARG A 261 4.83 7.60 -0.53
C ARG A 261 5.28 6.75 0.65
N PHE A 262 5.29 7.37 1.83
CA PHE A 262 5.27 6.63 3.09
C PHE A 262 4.52 7.37 4.18
N MET A 263 4.08 6.64 5.19
CA MET A 263 3.44 7.15 6.38
C MET A 263 4.11 6.57 7.61
N VAL A 264 4.35 7.44 8.59
CA VAL A 264 4.94 7.06 9.87
C VAL A 264 3.82 6.72 10.85
N MET A 265 3.76 5.45 11.24
CA MET A 265 2.87 4.92 12.26
C MET A 265 3.64 4.79 13.57
N ARG A 266 3.20 5.49 14.61
CA ARG A 266 3.78 5.40 15.96
C ARG A 266 2.80 4.77 16.93
N PRO A 267 3.16 3.72 17.68
CA PRO A 267 2.29 3.18 18.71
C PRO A 267 1.98 4.27 19.74
N ARG A 268 0.75 4.30 20.25
CA ARG A 268 0.34 5.35 21.17
C ARG A 268 1.09 5.29 22.49
N ALA A 269 1.51 6.45 22.99
CA ALA A 269 2.20 6.60 24.26
C ALA A 269 1.30 6.27 25.47
N ASP A 270 -0.02 6.31 25.28
CA ASP A 270 -1.03 6.02 26.31
C ASP A 270 -1.40 4.52 26.43
N LEU A 271 -0.76 3.64 25.65
CA LEU A 271 -0.93 2.20 25.82
C LEU A 271 -0.39 1.75 27.19
N PRO A 272 -1.06 0.80 27.89
CA PRO A 272 -0.63 0.33 29.21
C PRO A 272 0.84 -0.14 29.24
N GLU A 273 1.28 -0.83 28.19
CA GLU A 273 2.64 -1.33 28.03
C GLU A 273 3.65 -0.18 27.88
N MET A 274 3.27 0.88 27.16
CA MET A 274 4.10 2.07 26.94
C MET A 274 4.21 2.93 28.20
N ILE A 275 3.13 3.05 28.97
CA ILE A 275 3.16 3.75 30.27
C ILE A 275 4.10 3.03 31.25
N ASN A 276 4.06 1.70 31.26
CA ASN A 276 4.91 0.88 32.13
C ASN A 276 6.38 0.89 31.68
N ASN A 277 6.63 0.91 30.37
CA ASN A 277 7.98 0.99 29.80
C ASN A 277 8.00 1.92 28.57
N PRO A 278 8.27 3.23 28.75
CA PRO A 278 8.34 4.17 27.63
C PRO A 278 9.44 3.87 26.59
N MET A 279 10.42 3.02 26.94
CA MET A 279 11.49 2.58 26.03
C MET A 279 11.14 1.27 25.28
N LEU A 280 9.95 0.69 25.49
CA LEU A 280 9.52 -0.53 24.80
C LEU A 280 9.65 -0.47 23.27
N PRO A 281 9.33 0.64 22.56
CA PRO A 281 9.53 0.72 21.10
C PRO A 281 10.99 0.53 20.68
N TYR A 282 11.94 1.00 21.51
CA TYR A 282 13.36 0.76 21.30
C TYR A 282 13.72 -0.70 21.53
N GLU A 283 13.15 -1.37 22.54
CA GLU A 283 13.37 -2.78 22.80
C GLU A 283 12.81 -3.66 21.67
N ALA A 284 11.60 -3.38 21.19
CA ALA A 284 10.98 -4.06 20.06
C ALA A 284 11.82 -3.95 18.78
N SER A 285 12.23 -2.72 18.42
CA SER A 285 13.10 -2.51 17.25
C SER A 285 14.49 -3.15 17.43
N SER A 286 15.05 -3.13 18.63
CA SER A 286 16.32 -3.78 18.95
C SER A 286 16.23 -5.30 18.82
N PHE A 287 15.11 -5.90 19.21
CA PHE A 287 14.88 -7.34 19.12
C PHE A 287 14.99 -7.80 17.65
N ILE A 288 14.20 -7.21 16.76
CA ILE A 288 14.17 -7.64 15.35
C ILE A 288 15.45 -7.25 14.59
N TYR A 289 16.06 -6.11 14.93
CA TYR A 289 17.38 -5.74 14.43
C TYR A 289 18.45 -6.78 14.78
N ASN A 290 18.47 -7.24 16.04
CA ASN A 290 19.45 -8.23 16.49
C ASN A 290 19.16 -9.62 15.90
N GLU A 291 17.89 -9.99 15.77
CA GLU A 291 17.49 -11.26 15.17
C GLU A 291 17.96 -11.37 13.71
N THR A 292 17.74 -10.31 12.94
CA THR A 292 18.18 -10.18 11.53
C THR A 292 19.71 -10.31 11.39
N LYS A 293 20.47 -9.93 12.42
CA LYS A 293 21.95 -10.09 12.42
C LYS A 293 22.40 -11.48 12.84
N GLN A 294 21.58 -12.21 13.60
CA GLN A 294 21.94 -13.51 14.16
C GLN A 294 21.59 -14.67 13.22
N ARG A 295 20.53 -14.51 12.40
CA ARG A 295 20.07 -15.54 11.47
C ARG A 295 19.53 -14.92 10.18
N HIS A 296 19.57 -15.71 9.10
CA HIS A 296 18.77 -15.44 7.92
C HIS A 296 17.28 -15.72 8.22
N ILE A 297 16.40 -14.81 7.82
CA ILE A 297 14.95 -14.96 7.92
C ILE A 297 14.40 -14.87 6.49
N PRO A 298 14.00 -15.98 5.87
CA PRO A 298 13.48 -15.96 4.49
C PRO A 298 12.17 -15.18 4.40
N TYR A 299 11.85 -14.72 3.18
CA TYR A 299 10.57 -14.07 2.91
C TYR A 299 9.44 -15.10 2.97
N ASP A 300 8.35 -14.76 3.67
CA ASP A 300 7.18 -15.61 3.71
C ASP A 300 6.21 -15.33 2.55
N PHE A 301 6.26 -16.18 1.53
CA PHE A 301 5.32 -16.14 0.41
C PHE A 301 3.92 -16.63 0.77
N LYS A 302 3.79 -17.43 1.83
CA LYS A 302 2.51 -18.04 2.22
C LYS A 302 1.61 -17.06 2.95
N MET A 303 2.20 -15.99 3.49
CA MET A 303 1.55 -14.98 4.33
C MET A 303 0.96 -15.56 5.63
N ASP A 304 1.65 -16.56 6.19
CA ASP A 304 1.37 -17.24 7.45
C ASP A 304 2.03 -16.50 8.63
N TYR A 305 1.37 -15.44 9.10
CA TYR A 305 1.87 -14.63 10.20
C TYR A 305 1.90 -15.34 11.57
N PHE A 306 1.50 -16.62 11.64
CA PHE A 306 1.62 -17.43 12.85
C PHE A 306 3.00 -18.08 13.00
N ASP A 307 3.80 -18.20 11.93
CA ASP A 307 5.13 -18.81 11.93
C ASP A 307 6.25 -17.82 11.55
N SER A 308 6.93 -17.30 12.57
CA SER A 308 8.09 -16.41 12.42
C SER A 308 9.37 -17.03 11.84
N SER A 309 9.35 -18.30 11.39
CA SER A 309 10.50 -18.93 10.75
C SER A 309 10.86 -18.26 9.42
N ALA A 310 9.85 -17.77 8.70
CA ALA A 310 9.91 -16.83 7.59
C ALA A 310 9.09 -15.59 7.96
N MET A 311 9.29 -14.45 7.29
CA MET A 311 8.51 -13.24 7.55
C MET A 311 8.27 -12.46 6.26
N PHE A 312 7.06 -11.94 6.07
CA PHE A 312 6.82 -10.86 5.12
C PHE A 312 6.85 -9.49 5.84
N CYS A 313 6.72 -8.39 5.09
CA CYS A 313 7.05 -7.06 5.61
C CYS A 313 6.28 -6.65 6.88
N SER A 314 4.98 -6.93 6.97
CA SER A 314 4.17 -6.64 8.17
C SER A 314 4.60 -7.43 9.40
N GLU A 315 5.03 -8.69 9.20
CA GLU A 315 5.45 -9.57 10.30
C GLU A 315 6.68 -9.06 11.03
N VAL A 316 7.56 -8.32 10.36
CA VAL A 316 8.73 -7.70 11.00
C VAL A 316 8.28 -6.82 12.17
N GLY A 317 7.28 -5.97 11.94
CA GLY A 317 6.73 -5.09 12.97
C GLY A 317 5.83 -5.81 13.96
N SER A 318 4.91 -6.67 13.48
CA SER A 318 3.95 -7.35 14.36
C SER A 318 4.63 -8.35 15.28
N ASN A 319 5.62 -9.12 14.79
CA ASN A 319 6.41 -10.04 15.60
C ASN A 319 7.23 -9.30 16.67
N ALA A 320 7.86 -8.19 16.30
CA ALA A 320 8.67 -7.38 17.19
C ALA A 320 7.85 -6.86 18.38
N TYR A 321 6.64 -6.33 18.15
CA TYR A 321 5.79 -5.82 19.23
C TYR A 321 5.08 -6.92 20.02
N LYS A 322 4.67 -8.01 19.37
CA LYS A 322 4.06 -9.18 20.03
C LYS A 322 4.97 -9.78 21.09
N LYS A 323 6.29 -9.76 20.85
CA LYS A 323 7.31 -10.18 21.83
C LYS A 323 7.21 -9.45 23.17
N TYR A 324 6.71 -8.21 23.15
CA TYR A 324 6.57 -7.33 24.31
C TYR A 324 5.11 -7.11 24.74
N GLY A 325 4.21 -7.98 24.29
CA GLY A 325 2.81 -8.00 24.75
C GLY A 325 1.87 -7.05 24.02
N ILE A 326 2.32 -6.40 22.93
CA ILE A 326 1.48 -5.54 22.10
C ILE A 326 1.10 -6.29 20.83
N GLU A 327 -0.17 -6.66 20.70
CA GLU A 327 -0.71 -7.31 19.51
C GLU A 327 -1.20 -6.26 18.50
N LEU A 328 -0.36 -5.97 17.51
CA LEU A 328 -0.69 -5.09 16.39
C LEU A 328 -1.51 -5.83 15.32
N TRP A 329 -2.09 -5.08 14.39
CA TRP A 329 -3.08 -5.51 13.41
C TRP A 329 -4.36 -6.03 14.06
N GLU A 330 -4.99 -5.23 14.93
CA GLU A 330 -6.25 -5.61 15.60
C GLU A 330 -7.33 -6.05 14.59
N SER A 331 -7.27 -5.55 13.36
CA SER A 331 -8.15 -5.94 12.28
C SER A 331 -7.39 -6.32 11.03
N GLU A 332 -7.24 -7.63 10.86
CA GLU A 332 -6.65 -8.24 9.67
C GLU A 332 -7.48 -7.96 8.42
N SER A 333 -6.78 -7.76 7.32
CA SER A 333 -7.34 -7.76 5.97
C SER A 333 -7.90 -9.12 5.60
N THR A 334 -8.97 -9.09 4.82
CA THR A 334 -9.53 -10.27 4.18
C THR A 334 -9.43 -10.12 2.66
N ILE A 335 -9.21 -11.24 1.99
CA ILE A 335 -9.19 -11.34 0.52
C ILE A 335 -10.21 -12.42 0.16
N SER A 336 -11.38 -11.97 -0.29
CA SER A 336 -12.53 -12.85 -0.50
C SER A 336 -12.85 -13.11 -1.97
N SER A 337 -12.25 -12.36 -2.91
CA SER A 337 -12.51 -12.58 -4.33
C SER A 337 -11.75 -13.77 -4.90
N ASN A 338 -12.46 -14.68 -5.58
CA ASN A 338 -11.88 -15.89 -6.15
C ASN A 338 -10.76 -15.61 -7.16
N GLY A 339 -10.94 -14.60 -8.03
CA GLY A 339 -9.93 -14.23 -9.04
C GLY A 339 -8.63 -13.75 -8.40
N ILE A 340 -8.76 -12.87 -7.40
CA ILE A 340 -7.62 -12.36 -6.62
C ILE A 340 -6.93 -13.49 -5.86
N ILE A 341 -7.70 -14.37 -5.20
CA ILE A 341 -7.20 -15.57 -4.51
C ILE A 341 -6.38 -16.43 -5.46
N GLU A 342 -6.90 -16.69 -6.66
CA GLU A 342 -6.22 -17.52 -7.66
C GLU A 342 -4.90 -16.89 -8.13
N TRP A 343 -4.89 -15.59 -8.43
CA TRP A 343 -3.69 -14.88 -8.86
C TRP A 343 -2.63 -14.81 -7.75
N LEU A 344 -3.01 -14.48 -6.52
CA LEU A 344 -2.09 -14.47 -5.39
C LEU A 344 -1.58 -15.89 -5.07
N ASN A 345 -2.43 -16.91 -5.18
CA ASN A 345 -2.00 -18.30 -5.00
C ASN A 345 -0.98 -18.72 -6.07
N ALA A 346 -1.10 -18.19 -7.29
CA ALA A 346 -0.11 -18.40 -8.34
C ALA A 346 1.28 -17.84 -7.99
N PHE A 347 1.37 -16.91 -7.03
CA PHE A 347 2.61 -16.39 -6.46
C PHE A 347 3.05 -17.08 -5.16
N GLY A 348 2.24 -18.01 -4.63
CA GLY A 348 2.57 -18.80 -3.44
C GLY A 348 1.82 -18.43 -2.17
N VAL A 349 0.87 -17.48 -2.24
CA VAL A 349 0.02 -17.12 -1.09
C VAL A 349 -0.93 -18.27 -0.75
N GLU A 350 -0.97 -18.63 0.54
CA GLU A 350 -1.83 -19.72 1.06
C GLU A 350 -2.85 -19.18 2.10
N ASN A 351 -2.59 -18.02 2.70
CA ASN A 351 -3.43 -17.40 3.73
C ASN A 351 -4.05 -16.08 3.23
N PHE A 352 -5.38 -16.02 3.19
CA PHE A 352 -6.16 -14.87 2.67
C PHE A 352 -6.90 -14.09 3.76
N VAL A 353 -6.57 -14.39 5.02
CA VAL A 353 -6.83 -13.57 6.19
C VAL A 353 -5.46 -13.28 6.80
N THR A 354 -4.97 -12.06 6.66
CA THR A 354 -3.57 -11.76 6.96
C THR A 354 -3.34 -10.27 7.24
N GLN A 355 -2.12 -9.92 7.64
CA GLN A 355 -1.72 -8.59 8.07
C GLN A 355 -1.24 -7.75 6.87
N MET A 356 -2.13 -7.00 6.22
CA MET A 356 -1.73 -6.18 5.07
C MET A 356 -1.14 -4.85 5.53
N PRO A 357 -0.15 -4.27 4.81
CA PRO A 357 0.48 -3.02 5.20
C PRO A 357 -0.50 -1.85 5.40
N SER A 358 -1.56 -1.79 4.60
CA SER A 358 -2.58 -0.75 4.70
C SER A 358 -3.45 -0.87 5.95
N ASP A 359 -3.53 -2.03 6.59
CA ASP A 359 -4.34 -2.25 7.80
C ASP A 359 -3.84 -1.40 8.99
N LEU A 360 -2.53 -1.14 9.06
CA LEU A 360 -1.92 -0.33 10.11
C LEU A 360 -2.51 1.07 10.21
N GLU A 361 -2.93 1.63 9.08
CA GLU A 361 -3.57 2.92 9.09
C GLU A 361 -4.84 2.92 9.97
N TYR A 362 -5.58 1.81 9.95
CA TYR A 362 -6.83 1.64 10.65
C TYR A 362 -6.65 1.14 12.09
N ASP A 363 -5.49 0.57 12.42
CA ASP A 363 -5.20 -0.01 13.73
C ASP A 363 -5.26 1.04 14.88
N PRO A 364 -6.17 0.93 15.85
CA PRO A 364 -6.36 1.93 16.89
C PRO A 364 -5.23 1.97 17.94
N LEU A 365 -4.26 1.07 17.90
CA LEU A 365 -3.04 1.12 18.72
C LEU A 365 -2.01 2.11 18.17
N PHE A 366 -2.20 2.59 16.95
CA PHE A 366 -1.31 3.55 16.30
C PHE A 366 -1.89 4.96 16.18
N SER A 367 -1.01 5.95 16.29
CA SER A 367 -1.20 7.28 15.76
C SER A 367 -0.49 7.42 14.43
N VAL A 368 -1.10 8.19 13.52
CA VAL A 368 -0.40 8.65 12.31
C VAL A 368 0.40 9.89 12.68
N VAL A 369 1.73 9.84 12.51
CA VAL A 369 2.60 10.98 12.81
C VAL A 369 2.64 11.93 11.63
N ALA A 370 3.01 11.42 10.47
CA ALA A 370 3.05 12.18 9.24
C ALA A 370 2.92 11.25 8.03
N GLU A 371 2.54 11.83 6.90
CA GLU A 371 2.50 11.16 5.60
C GLU A 371 3.25 12.02 4.59
N TRP A 372 4.24 11.41 3.93
CA TRP A 372 5.03 12.02 2.87
C TRP A 372 4.66 11.39 1.53
N ARG A 373 4.62 12.22 0.48
CA ARG A 373 4.42 11.82 -0.90
C ARG A 373 5.45 12.49 -1.78
N ASP A 374 5.88 11.75 -2.80
CA ASP A 374 6.71 12.29 -3.85
C ASP A 374 5.84 13.00 -4.89
N GLN A 375 6.13 14.27 -5.13
CA GLN A 375 5.40 15.10 -6.09
C GLN A 375 5.51 14.54 -7.52
N ASP A 376 6.69 14.06 -7.90
CA ASP A 376 6.99 13.69 -9.29
C ASP A 376 6.37 12.34 -9.68
N VAL A 377 5.93 11.55 -8.71
CA VAL A 377 5.41 10.20 -8.96
C VAL A 377 4.06 9.91 -8.30
N LEU A 378 3.44 10.88 -7.63
CA LEU A 378 2.07 10.73 -7.09
C LEU A 378 1.07 10.37 -8.19
N PHE A 379 1.13 11.03 -9.35
CA PHE A 379 0.23 10.70 -10.46
C PHE A 379 0.49 9.28 -10.99
N LYS A 380 1.76 8.86 -11.04
CA LYS A 380 2.12 7.49 -11.44
C LYS A 380 1.55 6.45 -10.49
N ASP A 381 1.52 6.72 -9.18
CA ASP A 381 0.86 5.85 -8.18
C ASP A 381 -0.63 5.68 -8.50
N HIS A 382 -1.33 6.76 -8.84
CA HIS A 382 -2.74 6.72 -9.23
C HIS A 382 -2.96 5.89 -10.51
N VAL A 383 -2.11 6.07 -11.53
CA VAL A 383 -2.14 5.25 -12.75
C VAL A 383 -1.88 3.77 -12.43
N ASP A 384 -0.88 3.46 -11.61
CA ASP A 384 -0.55 2.08 -11.22
C ASP A 384 -1.71 1.41 -10.48
N ASN A 385 -2.41 2.16 -9.64
CA ASN A 385 -3.57 1.64 -8.90
C ASN A 385 -4.78 1.45 -9.83
N ALA A 386 -5.02 2.35 -10.78
CA ALA A 386 -6.09 2.22 -11.77
C ALA A 386 -5.88 1.01 -12.71
N VAL A 387 -4.65 0.83 -13.21
CA VAL A 387 -4.25 -0.34 -14.00
C VAL A 387 -4.45 -1.63 -13.21
N MET A 388 -4.05 -1.63 -11.93
CA MET A 388 -4.27 -2.79 -11.07
C MET A 388 -5.76 -3.06 -10.83
N ASP A 389 -6.59 -2.04 -10.61
CA ASP A 389 -8.03 -2.21 -10.44
C ASP A 389 -8.66 -2.83 -11.69
N ALA A 390 -8.24 -2.42 -12.89
CA ALA A 390 -8.68 -2.99 -14.16
C ALA A 390 -8.28 -4.48 -14.30
N LEU A 391 -7.02 -4.82 -14.00
CA LEU A 391 -6.55 -6.21 -14.02
C LEU A 391 -7.25 -7.10 -12.95
N ILE A 392 -7.56 -6.55 -11.78
CA ILE A 392 -8.35 -7.24 -10.77
C ILE A 392 -9.75 -7.56 -11.31
N SER A 393 -10.33 -6.67 -12.13
CA SER A 393 -11.60 -6.92 -12.81
C SER A 393 -11.54 -8.14 -13.73
N GLU A 394 -10.48 -8.28 -14.55
CA GLU A 394 -10.24 -9.47 -15.37
C GLU A 394 -10.07 -10.74 -14.54
N ALA A 395 -9.27 -10.67 -13.48
CA ALA A 395 -9.08 -11.80 -12.56
C ALA A 395 -10.44 -12.27 -12.01
N ASN A 396 -11.30 -11.33 -11.62
CA ASN A 396 -12.63 -11.61 -11.10
C ASN A 396 -13.61 -12.11 -12.18
N ALA A 397 -13.36 -11.78 -13.46
CA ALA A 397 -14.07 -12.35 -14.60
C ALA A 397 -13.64 -13.79 -14.93
N GLY A 398 -12.61 -14.31 -14.26
CA GLY A 398 -12.14 -15.69 -14.38
C GLY A 398 -10.86 -15.84 -15.21
N GLU A 399 -10.18 -14.74 -15.55
CA GLU A 399 -8.87 -14.79 -16.19
C GLU A 399 -7.82 -15.36 -15.24
N THR A 400 -6.90 -16.14 -15.79
CA THR A 400 -5.86 -16.83 -15.01
C THR A 400 -4.47 -16.42 -15.48
N LEU A 401 -3.52 -16.37 -14.55
CA LEU A 401 -2.11 -16.17 -14.88
C LEU A 401 -1.54 -17.45 -15.49
N ASP A 402 -0.92 -17.31 -16.66
CA ASP A 402 -0.34 -18.41 -17.43
C ASP A 402 1.17 -18.23 -17.62
N TYR A 403 1.82 -19.17 -18.29
CA TYR A 403 3.22 -19.06 -18.66
C TYR A 403 3.55 -19.90 -19.90
N ASN A 404 4.54 -19.44 -20.66
CA ASN A 404 5.07 -20.22 -21.76
C ASN A 404 5.84 -21.46 -21.24
N ILE A 405 5.26 -22.66 -21.41
CA ILE A 405 5.87 -23.92 -20.97
C ILE A 405 7.28 -24.14 -21.53
N TRP A 406 7.60 -23.64 -22.72
CA TRP A 406 8.91 -23.78 -23.34
C TRP A 406 10.01 -23.00 -22.63
N ALA A 407 9.65 -22.00 -21.81
CA ALA A 407 10.58 -21.26 -20.95
C ALA A 407 10.91 -22.01 -19.64
N LEU A 408 10.13 -23.03 -19.26
CA LEU A 408 10.27 -23.74 -17.99
C LEU A 408 11.66 -24.37 -17.77
N PRO A 409 12.31 -25.00 -18.78
CA PRO A 409 13.65 -25.55 -18.58
C PRO A 409 14.70 -24.49 -18.26
N LEU A 410 14.60 -23.31 -18.88
CA LEU A 410 15.49 -22.19 -18.59
C LEU A 410 15.23 -21.64 -17.18
N ALA A 411 13.97 -21.43 -16.82
CA ALA A 411 13.60 -20.98 -15.48
C ALA A 411 14.05 -21.95 -14.37
N ARG A 412 14.08 -23.26 -14.63
CA ARG A 412 14.61 -24.27 -13.70
C ARG A 412 16.12 -24.18 -13.53
N ILE A 413 16.85 -23.93 -14.63
CA ILE A 413 18.30 -23.69 -14.57
C ILE A 413 18.60 -22.41 -13.77
N LEU A 414 17.86 -21.33 -14.04
CA LEU A 414 18.00 -20.08 -13.29
C LEU A 414 17.66 -20.26 -11.81
N LYS A 415 16.62 -21.04 -11.47
CA LYS A 415 16.29 -21.34 -10.08
C LYS A 415 17.40 -22.14 -9.38
N ALA A 416 17.98 -23.13 -10.06
CA ALA A 416 19.12 -23.88 -9.53
C ALA A 416 20.35 -22.98 -9.30
N TYR A 417 20.60 -22.05 -10.23
CA TYR A 417 21.63 -21.02 -10.06
C TYR A 417 21.34 -20.11 -8.86
N SER A 418 20.11 -19.59 -8.74
CA SER A 418 19.68 -18.78 -7.59
C SER A 418 19.91 -19.52 -6.27
N ALA A 419 19.53 -20.79 -6.18
CA ALA A 419 19.72 -21.58 -4.97
C ALA A 419 21.20 -21.69 -4.58
N ILE A 420 22.10 -21.83 -5.55
CA ILE A 420 23.54 -21.82 -5.32
C ILE A 420 24.00 -20.44 -4.85
N ALA A 421 23.57 -19.37 -5.51
CA ALA A 421 23.91 -18.00 -5.13
C ALA A 421 23.52 -17.68 -3.68
N ASN A 422 22.29 -18.04 -3.29
CA ASN A 422 21.77 -17.82 -1.94
C ASN A 422 22.59 -18.56 -0.87
N VAL A 423 23.05 -19.80 -1.15
CA VAL A 423 23.93 -20.55 -0.24
C VAL A 423 25.26 -19.83 -0.01
N PHE A 424 25.74 -19.05 -0.97
CA PHE A 424 26.95 -18.24 -0.85
C PHE A 424 26.67 -16.78 -0.41
N GLY A 425 25.45 -16.48 0.04
CA GLY A 425 25.06 -15.16 0.54
C GLY A 425 24.82 -14.11 -0.56
N GLY A 426 24.66 -14.52 -1.82
CA GLY A 426 24.26 -13.64 -2.92
C GLY A 426 22.74 -13.67 -3.16
N GLU A 427 22.22 -12.67 -3.87
CA GLU A 427 20.82 -12.61 -4.29
C GLU A 427 20.64 -13.33 -5.63
N GLY A 428 19.79 -14.37 -5.65
CA GLY A 428 19.43 -15.09 -6.86
C GLY A 428 18.42 -14.33 -7.75
N ILE A 429 18.46 -14.59 -9.07
CA ILE A 429 17.52 -13.99 -10.04
C ILE A 429 16.07 -14.36 -9.73
N ILE A 430 15.81 -15.65 -9.53
CA ILE A 430 14.54 -16.14 -9.00
C ILE A 430 14.64 -16.16 -7.46
N PRO A 431 13.74 -15.46 -6.74
CA PRO A 431 13.76 -15.40 -5.27
C PRO A 431 13.76 -16.75 -4.57
N GLU A 432 14.28 -16.81 -3.34
CA GLU A 432 14.46 -18.05 -2.57
C GLU A 432 13.15 -18.86 -2.43
N GLY A 433 12.06 -18.21 -2.03
CA GLY A 433 10.76 -18.86 -1.84
C GLY A 433 9.95 -19.09 -3.12
N MET A 434 10.38 -18.54 -4.25
CA MET A 434 9.65 -18.63 -5.52
C MET A 434 10.07 -19.86 -6.34
N THR A 435 9.10 -20.59 -6.90
CA THR A 435 9.37 -21.67 -7.86
C THR A 435 9.59 -21.14 -9.27
N SER A 436 10.19 -21.94 -10.16
CA SER A 436 10.35 -21.56 -11.57
C SER A 436 9.03 -21.29 -12.30
N ILE A 437 7.92 -21.94 -11.89
CA ILE A 437 6.60 -21.68 -12.47
C ILE A 437 6.04 -20.36 -11.96
N MET A 438 6.12 -20.11 -10.65
CA MET A 438 5.71 -18.83 -10.05
C MET A 438 6.44 -17.66 -10.70
N ALA A 439 7.75 -17.78 -10.93
CA ALA A 439 8.54 -16.74 -11.60
C ALA A 439 8.06 -16.45 -13.03
N LEU A 440 7.69 -17.49 -13.79
CA LEU A 440 7.17 -17.28 -15.14
C LEU A 440 5.75 -16.69 -15.14
N LYS A 441 4.89 -17.07 -14.20
CA LYS A 441 3.57 -16.45 -14.02
C LYS A 441 3.67 -15.00 -13.56
N ASN A 442 4.68 -14.66 -12.77
CA ASN A 442 4.97 -13.28 -12.41
C ASN A 442 5.36 -12.45 -13.64
N ASN A 443 6.08 -13.03 -14.60
CA ASN A 443 6.37 -12.34 -15.86
C ASN A 443 5.08 -12.08 -16.66
N ASP A 444 4.17 -13.07 -16.77
CA ASP A 444 2.86 -12.85 -17.43
C ASP A 444 2.09 -11.70 -16.77
N PHE A 445 2.03 -11.69 -15.43
CA PHE A 445 1.42 -10.59 -14.68
C PHE A 445 2.06 -9.23 -14.97
N VAL A 446 3.40 -9.13 -14.91
CA VAL A 446 4.13 -7.89 -15.18
C VAL A 446 3.93 -7.43 -16.63
N ASP A 447 3.96 -8.35 -17.59
CA ASP A 447 3.76 -8.05 -19.01
C ASP A 447 2.35 -7.49 -19.26
N ARG A 448 1.31 -8.09 -18.67
CA ARG A 448 -0.08 -7.58 -18.73
C ARG A 448 -0.21 -6.20 -18.11
N PHE A 449 0.38 -6.00 -16.93
CA PHE A 449 0.39 -4.71 -16.25
C PHE A 449 1.05 -3.63 -17.08
N GLN A 450 2.25 -3.88 -17.61
CA GLN A 450 2.97 -2.89 -18.43
C GLN A 450 2.27 -2.61 -19.76
N ASN A 451 1.64 -3.61 -20.38
CA ASN A 451 0.86 -3.40 -21.60
C ASN A 451 -0.36 -2.51 -21.34
N CYS A 452 -1.20 -2.86 -20.36
CA CYS A 452 -2.37 -2.07 -19.97
C CYS A 452 -1.95 -0.64 -19.59
N LYS A 453 -0.90 -0.50 -18.78
CA LYS A 453 -0.35 0.80 -18.40
C LYS A 453 0.07 1.65 -19.60
N THR A 454 0.81 1.09 -20.55
CA THR A 454 1.29 1.84 -21.72
C THR A 454 0.12 2.38 -22.55
N LEU A 455 -0.93 1.58 -22.73
CA LEU A 455 -2.14 1.99 -23.43
C LEU A 455 -2.91 3.05 -22.64
N THR A 456 -3.03 2.87 -21.33
CA THR A 456 -3.67 3.83 -20.42
C THR A 456 -2.95 5.18 -20.44
N GLU A 457 -1.61 5.18 -20.41
CA GLU A 457 -0.80 6.40 -20.50
C GLU A 457 -1.06 7.16 -21.82
N SER A 458 -1.31 6.45 -22.93
CA SER A 458 -1.71 7.07 -24.20
C SER A 458 -3.09 7.74 -24.11
N GLU A 459 -4.09 7.09 -23.50
CA GLU A 459 -5.42 7.68 -23.33
C GLU A 459 -5.41 8.89 -22.37
N ILE A 460 -4.54 8.86 -21.36
CA ILE A 460 -4.32 9.98 -20.45
C ILE A 460 -3.76 11.18 -21.21
N GLU A 461 -2.78 10.99 -22.10
CA GLU A 461 -2.22 12.07 -22.92
C GLU A 461 -3.31 12.73 -23.78
N ASP A 462 -4.15 11.93 -24.45
CA ASP A 462 -5.29 12.42 -25.24
C ASP A 462 -6.30 13.18 -24.36
N PHE A 463 -6.59 12.69 -23.16
CA PHE A 463 -7.46 13.37 -22.21
C PHE A 463 -6.92 14.73 -21.79
N ILE A 464 -5.62 14.80 -21.45
CA ILE A 464 -4.98 16.04 -21.02
C ILE A 464 -4.97 17.05 -22.17
N GLU A 465 -4.69 16.63 -23.41
CA GLU A 465 -4.74 17.50 -24.59
C GLU A 465 -6.16 18.06 -24.81
N ALA A 466 -7.18 17.22 -24.67
CA ALA A 466 -8.57 17.61 -24.90
C ALA A 466 -9.14 18.53 -23.80
N ASN A 467 -8.76 18.30 -22.53
CA ASN A 467 -9.42 18.91 -21.38
C ASN A 467 -8.56 19.95 -20.63
N GLY A 468 -7.23 19.89 -20.77
CA GLY A 468 -6.29 20.81 -20.12
C GLY A 468 -6.19 20.65 -18.60
N TYR A 469 -6.41 19.44 -18.08
CA TYR A 469 -6.18 19.06 -16.69
C TYR A 469 -5.92 17.55 -16.56
N LEU A 470 -5.37 17.09 -15.43
CA LEU A 470 -5.12 15.66 -15.20
C LEU A 470 -6.44 14.92 -14.94
N PRO A 471 -6.68 13.75 -15.53
CA PRO A 471 -7.90 12.98 -15.30
C PRO A 471 -8.03 12.59 -13.81
N PRO A 472 -9.22 12.71 -13.20
CA PRO A 472 -9.47 12.21 -11.85
C PRO A 472 -9.41 10.68 -11.83
N TYR A 473 -9.19 10.08 -10.66
CA TYR A 473 -8.96 8.63 -10.53
C TYR A 473 -10.00 7.74 -11.23
N TRP A 474 -11.27 8.10 -11.18
CA TRP A 474 -12.31 7.28 -11.82
C TRP A 474 -12.25 7.28 -13.36
N GLN A 475 -11.71 8.35 -13.98
CA GLN A 475 -11.43 8.37 -15.41
C GLN A 475 -10.21 7.50 -15.73
N LEU A 476 -9.18 7.50 -14.87
CA LEU A 476 -8.03 6.60 -15.00
C LEU A 476 -8.48 5.13 -15.00
N VAL A 477 -9.38 4.74 -14.11
CA VAL A 477 -9.93 3.37 -14.07
C VAL A 477 -10.65 3.02 -15.37
N LYS A 478 -11.49 3.93 -15.90
CA LYS A 478 -12.18 3.71 -17.18
C LYS A 478 -11.22 3.56 -18.35
N MET A 479 -10.17 4.37 -18.40
CA MET A 479 -9.14 4.28 -19.44
C MET A 479 -8.37 2.96 -19.34
N ALA A 480 -8.05 2.52 -18.11
CA ALA A 480 -7.38 1.26 -17.87
C ALA A 480 -8.24 0.05 -18.24
N GLU A 481 -9.54 0.08 -17.93
CA GLU A 481 -10.49 -0.96 -18.36
C GLU A 481 -10.61 -1.01 -19.88
N ALA A 482 -10.75 0.14 -20.55
CA ALA A 482 -10.79 0.21 -22.01
C ALA A 482 -9.48 -0.29 -22.68
N SER A 483 -8.34 -0.08 -22.01
CA SER A 483 -7.02 -0.53 -22.45
C SER A 483 -6.84 -2.05 -22.40
N LEU A 484 -7.68 -2.79 -21.67
CA LEU A 484 -7.66 -4.26 -21.65
C LEU A 484 -8.45 -4.88 -22.81
N ASP A 485 -9.45 -4.16 -23.34
CA ASP A 485 -10.29 -4.62 -24.45
C ASP A 485 -9.63 -4.45 -25.85
N ASN A 486 -8.51 -3.70 -25.93
CA ASN A 486 -7.78 -3.35 -27.15
C ASN A 486 -6.54 -4.23 -27.35
#